data_AF-A0A1M6I4W9-F1
#
_entry.id   AF-A0A1M6I4W9-F1
#
_cell.length_a   1.000
_cell.length_b   1.000
_cell.length_c   1.000
_cell.angle_alpha   90.00
_cell.angle_beta   90.00
_cell.angle_gamma   90.00
#
_symmetry.space_group_name_H-M   'P 1'
#
loop_
_entity.id
_entity.type
_entity.pdbx_description
1 polymer ?
#
loop_
_entity_poly.entity_id
_entity_poly.type
_entity_poly.pdbx_seq_one_letter_code
_entity_poly.pdbx_strand_id
1 'polypeptide(L)'
;MVLSRIYGKPITHAAFLNYYLNMESTQNRLKLLATRGVSQSNISATKLKGFLIPIPPISEQKQIANFLTLMDQKINVEETRKSTLQSLFQTMLHLLMTGKVRVKDLEVNLDAPGR
;
A
#
# COMPACT_ATOMS: atom_id res chain seq x y z
N MET A 1 -18.82 14.85 13.00
CA MET A 1 -18.62 13.82 11.95
C MET A 1 -19.99 13.44 11.38
N VAL A 2 -20.19 13.51 10.05
CA VAL A 2 -21.49 13.19 9.42
C VAL A 2 -21.35 11.87 8.65
N LEU A 3 -22.32 10.97 8.81
CA LEU A 3 -22.42 9.75 7.99
C LEU A 3 -23.08 10.12 6.66
N SER A 4 -22.39 9.86 5.55
CA SER A 4 -22.90 10.16 4.21
C SER A 4 -22.82 8.96 3.26
N ARG A 5 -23.71 8.97 2.26
CA ARG A 5 -23.74 7.98 1.18
C ARG A 5 -22.67 8.30 0.13
N ILE A 6 -22.17 7.24 -0.53
CA ILE A 6 -21.03 7.29 -1.47
C ILE A 6 -21.32 8.13 -2.74
N TYR A 7 -22.59 8.28 -3.15
CA TYR A 7 -22.93 8.92 -4.43
C TYR A 7 -23.11 10.45 -4.31
N GLY A 8 -22.28 11.20 -5.06
CA GLY A 8 -22.65 12.51 -5.61
C GLY A 8 -22.39 13.74 -4.74
N LYS A 9 -21.45 13.72 -3.78
CA LYS A 9 -21.01 14.95 -3.10
C LYS A 9 -19.56 15.31 -3.44
N PRO A 10 -19.27 16.56 -3.89
CA PRO A 10 -17.91 17.05 -4.17
C PRO A 10 -17.04 17.26 -2.90
N ILE A 11 -17.40 16.61 -1.79
CA ILE A 11 -16.85 16.86 -0.45
C ILE A 11 -15.86 15.76 -0.04
N THR A 12 -15.68 14.72 -0.85
CA THR A 12 -14.81 13.57 -0.54
C THR A 12 -13.49 13.61 -1.30
N HIS A 13 -12.38 13.61 -0.58
CA HIS A 13 -11.04 13.47 -1.13
C HIS A 13 -10.79 12.03 -1.60
N ALA A 14 -10.34 11.86 -2.85
CA ALA A 14 -10.21 10.53 -3.47
C ALA A 14 -9.26 9.59 -2.71
N ALA A 15 -8.10 10.09 -2.26
CA ALA A 15 -7.13 9.29 -1.51
C ALA A 15 -7.68 8.89 -0.13
N PHE A 16 -8.40 9.78 0.55
CA PHE A 16 -9.04 9.45 1.83
C PHE A 16 -10.05 8.32 1.66
N LEU A 17 -10.89 8.41 0.62
CA LEU A 17 -11.88 7.37 0.31
C LEU A 17 -11.20 6.04 0.00
N ASN A 18 -10.10 6.04 -0.76
CA ASN A 18 -9.34 4.84 -1.06
C ASN A 18 -8.83 4.18 0.23
N TYR A 19 -8.15 4.93 1.11
CA TYR A 19 -7.67 4.41 2.39
C TYR A 19 -8.80 3.90 3.28
N TYR A 20 -9.91 4.64 3.37
CA TYR A 20 -11.04 4.23 4.18
C TYR A 20 -11.71 2.95 3.66
N LEU A 21 -11.84 2.79 2.34
CA LEU A 21 -12.40 1.59 1.72
C LEU A 21 -11.45 0.39 1.87
N ASN A 22 -10.14 0.60 1.84
CA ASN A 22 -9.14 -0.46 2.01
C ASN A 22 -8.87 -0.82 3.47
N MET A 23 -9.40 -0.07 4.43
CA MET A 23 -9.33 -0.42 5.85
C MET A 23 -10.00 -1.78 6.11
N GLU A 24 -9.36 -2.62 6.92
CA GLU A 24 -9.81 -3.99 7.19
C GLU A 24 -11.25 -4.05 7.72
N SER A 25 -11.60 -3.16 8.65
CA SER A 25 -12.95 -3.07 9.20
C SER A 25 -14.00 -2.73 8.13
N THR A 26 -13.67 -1.83 7.20
CA THR A 26 -14.52 -1.49 6.05
C THR A 26 -14.64 -2.67 5.10
N GLN A 27 -13.53 -3.34 4.77
CA GLN A 27 -13.53 -4.53 3.93
C GLN A 27 -14.37 -5.66 4.54
N ASN A 28 -14.29 -5.89 5.84
CA ASN A 28 -15.11 -6.88 6.54
C ASN A 28 -16.60 -6.52 6.45
N ARG A 29 -16.96 -5.25 6.64
CA ARG A 29 -18.34 -4.78 6.46
C ARG A 29 -18.83 -4.93 5.01
N LEU A 30 -17.98 -4.65 4.03
CA LEU A 30 -18.30 -4.81 2.60
C LEU A 30 -18.49 -6.28 2.22
N LYS A 31 -17.66 -7.19 2.76
CA LYS A 31 -17.79 -8.64 2.58
C LYS A 31 -19.11 -9.19 3.13
N LEU A 32 -19.62 -8.62 4.23
CA LEU A 32 -20.95 -8.98 4.76
C LEU A 32 -22.10 -8.54 3.84
N LEU A 33 -21.92 -7.45 3.09
CA LEU A 33 -22.91 -6.97 2.12
C LEU A 33 -22.85 -7.74 0.79
N ALA A 34 -21.69 -8.33 0.48
CA ALA A 34 -21.50 -9.09 -0.73
C ALA A 34 -22.42 -10.31 -0.78
N THR A 35 -23.03 -10.54 -1.93
CA THR A 35 -23.75 -11.78 -2.19
C THR A 35 -22.71 -12.85 -2.55
N ARG A 36 -22.73 -13.99 -1.83
CA ARG A 36 -21.84 -15.12 -2.12
C ARG A 36 -22.24 -15.76 -3.45
N GLY A 37 -21.49 -15.47 -4.50
CA GLY A 37 -21.50 -16.25 -5.73
C GLY A 37 -20.44 -17.35 -5.67
N VAL A 38 -20.65 -18.44 -6.41
CA VAL A 38 -19.79 -19.65 -6.41
C VAL A 38 -18.34 -19.34 -6.86
N SER A 39 -18.12 -18.24 -7.60
CA SER A 39 -16.81 -17.88 -8.15
C SER A 39 -16.40 -16.41 -7.93
N GLN A 40 -17.36 -15.49 -7.75
CA GLN A 40 -17.09 -14.08 -7.49
C GLN A 40 -18.08 -13.53 -6.46
N SER A 41 -17.56 -12.81 -5.46
CA SER A 41 -18.39 -12.04 -4.52
C SER A 41 -18.76 -10.72 -5.17
N ASN A 42 -20.06 -10.44 -5.31
CA ASN A 42 -20.54 -9.19 -5.90
C ASN A 42 -21.30 -8.35 -4.87
N ILE A 43 -21.06 -7.04 -4.88
CA ILE A 43 -21.82 -6.07 -4.10
C ILE A 43 -22.71 -5.30 -5.06
N SER A 44 -24.03 -5.47 -4.96
CA SER A 44 -24.95 -4.74 -5.83
C SER A 44 -24.86 -3.23 -5.59
N ALA A 45 -25.02 -2.44 -6.66
CA ALA A 45 -24.99 -0.98 -6.58
C ALA A 45 -25.99 -0.43 -5.56
N THR A 46 -27.14 -1.08 -5.38
CA THR A 46 -28.16 -0.72 -4.38
C THR A 46 -27.65 -0.90 -2.94
N LYS A 47 -26.98 -2.03 -2.66
CA LYS A 47 -26.37 -2.28 -1.35
C LYS A 47 -25.22 -1.31 -1.07
N LEU A 48 -24.40 -1.03 -2.07
CA LEU A 48 -23.29 -0.07 -1.96
C LEU A 48 -23.79 1.36 -1.73
N LYS A 49 -24.89 1.77 -2.36
CA LYS A 49 -25.54 3.08 -2.11
C LYS A 49 -26.03 3.24 -0.67
N GLY A 50 -26.40 2.14 -0.01
CA GLY A 50 -26.78 2.11 1.40
C GLY A 50 -25.61 2.13 2.38
N PHE A 51 -24.37 1.96 1.90
CA PHE A 51 -23.19 1.94 2.75
C PHE A 51 -22.88 3.33 3.31
N LEU A 52 -22.84 3.44 4.64
CA LEU A 52 -22.56 4.68 5.34
C LEU A 52 -21.05 4.82 5.59
N ILE A 53 -20.50 5.94 5.13
CA ILE A 53 -19.11 6.33 5.35
C ILE A 53 -19.08 7.59 6.24
N PRO A 54 -18.26 7.62 7.29
CA PRO A 54 -17.97 8.83 8.03
C PRO A 54 -17.15 9.77 7.16
N ILE A 55 -17.69 10.96 6.90
CA ILE A 55 -17.00 11.98 6.10
C ILE A 55 -16.60 13.13 7.04
N PRO A 56 -15.32 13.23 7.43
CA PRO A 56 -14.83 14.36 8.19
C PRO A 56 -14.73 15.62 7.31
N PRO A 57 -14.46 16.82 7.86
CA PRO A 57 -14.23 18.03 7.08
C PRO A 57 -13.11 17.85 6.05
N ILE A 58 -13.17 18.56 4.92
CA ILE A 58 -12.22 18.40 3.81
C ILE A 58 -10.75 18.64 4.22
N SER A 59 -10.51 19.55 5.17
CA SER A 59 -9.18 19.80 5.72
C SER A 59 -8.61 18.55 6.40
N GLU A 60 -9.41 17.90 7.24
CA GLU A 60 -9.02 16.69 7.96
C GLU A 60 -8.84 15.51 7.00
N GLN A 61 -9.71 15.37 5.99
CA GLN A 61 -9.55 14.34 4.95
C GLN A 61 -8.21 14.48 4.22
N LYS A 62 -7.79 15.71 3.88
CA LYS A 62 -6.50 15.96 3.23
C LYS A 62 -5.34 15.65 4.16
N GLN A 63 -5.41 16.04 5.43
CA GLN A 63 -4.36 15.76 6.41
C GLN A 63 -4.16 14.25 6.61
N ILE A 64 -5.26 13.51 6.82
CA ILE A 64 -5.22 12.05 6.95
C ILE A 64 -4.64 11.41 5.68
N ALA A 65 -5.16 11.79 4.50
CA ALA A 65 -4.68 11.23 3.24
C ALA A 65 -3.19 11.51 3.02
N ASN A 66 -2.73 12.74 3.25
CA ASN A 66 -1.32 13.09 3.09
C ASN A 66 -0.43 12.29 4.04
N PHE A 67 -0.82 12.16 5.30
CA PHE A 67 -0.05 11.38 6.28
C PHE A 67 0.06 9.91 5.87
N LEU A 68 -1.04 9.28 5.46
CA LEU A 68 -1.04 7.89 5.00
C LEU A 68 -0.22 7.70 3.73
N THR A 69 -0.33 8.63 2.76
CA THR A 69 0.46 8.57 1.53
C THR A 69 1.95 8.72 1.80
N LEU A 70 2.36 9.58 2.73
CA LEU A 70 3.77 9.69 3.12
C LEU A 70 4.30 8.40 3.75
N MET A 71 3.48 7.73 4.56
CA MET A 71 3.84 6.44 5.15
C MET A 71 4.00 5.36 4.08
N ASP A 72 3.08 5.27 3.13
CA ASP A 72 3.19 4.32 2.02
C ASP A 72 4.41 4.59 1.15
N GLN A 73 4.71 5.86 0.86
CA GLN A 73 5.92 6.22 0.13
C GLN A 73 7.18 5.75 0.85
N LYS A 74 7.25 5.96 2.17
CA LYS A 74 8.37 5.50 2.97
C LYS A 74 8.52 3.98 2.93
N ILE A 75 7.41 3.24 3.06
CA ILE A 75 7.42 1.77 2.99
C ILE A 75 7.92 1.30 1.61
N ASN A 76 7.40 1.89 0.52
CA ASN A 76 7.81 1.54 -0.85
C ASN A 76 9.31 1.76 -1.09
N VAL A 77 9.89 2.83 -0.55
CA VAL A 77 11.32 3.11 -0.65
C VAL A 77 12.13 2.01 0.04
N GLU A 78 11.75 1.62 1.26
CA GLU A 78 12.45 0.55 1.99
C GLU A 78 12.28 -0.83 1.35
N GLU A 79 11.09 -1.14 0.84
CA GLU A 79 10.84 -2.39 0.10
C GLU A 79 11.66 -2.46 -1.19
N THR A 80 11.74 -1.35 -1.92
CA THR A 80 12.57 -1.25 -3.13
C THR A 80 14.04 -1.47 -2.77
N ARG A 81 14.55 -0.78 -1.73
CA ARG A 81 15.93 -0.94 -1.25
C ARG A 81 16.23 -2.39 -0.87
N LYS A 82 15.33 -3.05 -0.14
CA LYS A 82 15.44 -4.45 0.23
C LYS A 82 15.48 -5.35 -1.01
N SER A 83 14.58 -5.14 -1.96
CA SER A 83 14.54 -5.90 -3.21
C SER A 83 15.82 -5.75 -4.03
N THR A 84 16.35 -4.53 -4.15
CA THR A 84 17.61 -4.26 -4.84
C THR A 84 18.79 -4.95 -4.16
N LEU A 85 18.88 -4.89 -2.82
CA LEU A 85 19.94 -5.59 -2.08
C LEU A 85 19.85 -7.11 -2.23
N GLN A 86 18.64 -7.68 -2.20
CA GLN A 86 18.44 -9.10 -2.44
C GLN A 86 18.87 -9.50 -3.86
N SER A 87 18.50 -8.73 -4.88
CA SER A 87 18.92 -8.96 -6.26
C SER A 87 20.45 -8.84 -6.44
N LEU A 88 21.07 -7.85 -5.80
CA LEU A 88 22.53 -7.69 -5.79
C LEU A 88 23.20 -8.91 -5.15
N PHE A 89 22.74 -9.32 -3.97
CA PHE A 89 23.26 -10.51 -3.28
C PHE A 89 23.14 -11.76 -4.14
N GLN A 90 21.98 -11.98 -4.77
CA GLN A 90 21.76 -13.14 -5.65
C GLN A 90 22.69 -13.13 -6.86
N THR A 91 22.89 -11.97 -7.47
CA THR A 91 23.81 -11.79 -8.60
C THR A 91 25.26 -12.07 -8.18
N MET A 92 25.68 -11.49 -7.05
CA MET A 92 27.03 -11.68 -6.52
C MET A 92 27.29 -13.15 -6.18
N LEU A 93 26.34 -13.81 -5.50
CA LEU A 93 26.43 -15.23 -5.21
C LEU A 93 26.55 -16.05 -6.51
N HIS A 94 25.76 -15.75 -7.53
CA HIS A 94 25.86 -16.43 -8.82
C HIS A 94 27.24 -16.25 -9.48
N LEU A 95 27.80 -15.03 -9.46
CA LEU A 95 29.13 -14.75 -10.03
C LEU A 95 30.25 -15.48 -9.28
N LEU A 96 30.15 -15.59 -7.95
CA LEU A 96 31.08 -16.34 -7.11
C LEU A 96 30.97 -17.85 -7.37
N MET A 97 29.75 -18.39 -7.39
CA MET A 97 29.49 -19.82 -7.60
C MET A 97 29.86 -20.30 -9.02
N THR A 98 29.76 -19.41 -10.02
CA THR A 98 30.21 -19.69 -11.39
C THR A 98 31.70 -19.45 -11.61
N GLY A 99 32.42 -18.98 -10.58
CA GLY A 99 33.86 -18.70 -10.64
C GLY A 99 34.24 -17.52 -11.55
N LYS A 100 33.26 -16.75 -12.03
CA LYS A 100 33.46 -15.54 -12.84
C LYS A 100 34.12 -14.42 -12.01
N VAL A 101 33.86 -14.40 -10.70
CA VAL A 101 34.51 -13.51 -9.74
C VAL A 101 35.09 -14.39 -8.63
N ARG A 102 36.33 -14.14 -8.22
CA ARG A 102 36.97 -14.83 -7.09
C ARG A 102 37.11 -13.87 -5.92
N VAL A 103 36.91 -14.39 -4.70
CA VAL A 103 36.97 -13.59 -3.47
C VAL A 103 38.34 -12.91 -3.28
N LYS A 104 39.41 -13.50 -3.80
CA LYS A 104 40.78 -12.97 -3.71
C LYS A 104 41.00 -11.68 -4.51
N ASP A 105 40.15 -11.45 -5.52
CA ASP A 105 40.24 -10.32 -6.43
C ASP A 105 39.30 -9.17 -6.00
N LEU A 106 38.56 -9.34 -4.89
CA LEU A 106 37.69 -8.32 -4.33
C LEU A 106 38.47 -7.50 -3.30
N GLU A 107 38.85 -6.28 -3.67
CA GLU A 107 39.29 -5.28 -2.70
C GLU A 107 38.05 -4.78 -1.93
N VAL A 108 37.90 -5.22 -0.67
CA VAL A 108 36.84 -4.70 0.20
C VAL A 108 37.27 -3.34 0.73
N ASN A 109 36.81 -2.28 0.07
CA ASN A 109 36.95 -0.94 0.63
C ASN A 109 35.91 -0.77 1.76
N LEU A 110 36.39 -0.73 3.01
CA LEU A 110 35.57 -0.57 4.22
C LEU A 110 35.17 0.89 4.51
N ASP A 111 35.46 1.83 3.61
CA ASP A 111 35.05 3.23 3.75
C ASP A 111 33.57 3.43 3.37
N ALA A 112 32.67 2.77 4.10
CA ALA A 112 31.28 3.22 4.15
C ALA A 112 31.20 4.37 5.17
N PRO A 113 30.89 5.62 4.78
CA PRO A 113 30.66 6.68 5.75
C PRO A 113 29.43 6.31 6.58
N GLY A 114 29.67 5.93 7.83
CA GLY A 114 28.63 5.81 8.83
C GLY A 114 27.99 7.18 9.06
N ARG A 115 26.77 7.35 8.56
CA ARG A 115 25.79 8.34 9.00
C ARG A 115 24.40 7.76 8.87
#